data_AF-A0A960JWT4-F1
#
_entry.id   AF-A0A960JWT4-F1
#
_cell.length_a   1.000
_cell.length_b   1.000
_cell.length_c   1.000
_cell.angle_alpha   90.00
_cell.angle_beta   90.00
_cell.angle_gamma   90.00
#
_symmetry.space_group_name_H-M   'P 1'
#
loop_
_entity.id
_entity.type
_entity.pdbx_description
1 polymer ?
#
loop_
_entity_poly.entity_id
_entity_poly.type
_entity_poly.pdbx_seq_one_letter_code
_entity_poly.pdbx_strand_id
1 'polypeptide(L)' 'TRDDFEAKFRELTGDVDQKVEDTKETVMAIGGVVAAAVVMAVFLFGRSRGRKKTTIIEVRRF' A
#
# COMPACT_ATOMS: atom_id res chain seq x y z
N THR A 1 34.48 8.44 -29.80
CA THR A 1 34.38 7.01 -30.20
C THR A 1 33.09 6.41 -29.66
N ARG A 2 32.66 5.24 -30.16
CA ARG A 2 31.48 4.51 -29.64
C ARG A 2 31.52 4.36 -28.10
N ASP A 3 32.70 4.20 -27.56
CA ASP A 3 32.94 4.01 -26.12
C ASP A 3 32.48 5.21 -25.28
N ASP A 4 32.57 6.44 -25.80
CA ASP A 4 32.15 7.65 -25.09
C ASP A 4 30.63 7.71 -24.92
N PHE A 5 29.88 7.22 -25.92
CA PHE A 5 28.43 7.12 -25.84
C PHE A 5 27.99 6.04 -24.86
N GLU A 6 28.66 4.90 -24.83
CA GLU A 6 28.27 3.83 -23.91
C GLU A 6 28.63 4.16 -22.46
N ALA A 7 29.72 4.91 -22.24
CA ALA A 7 30.04 5.48 -20.93
C ALA A 7 28.93 6.44 -20.47
N LYS A 8 28.50 7.37 -21.33
CA LYS A 8 27.42 8.32 -21.01
C LYS A 8 26.06 7.65 -20.80
N PHE A 9 25.74 6.61 -21.58
CA PHE A 9 24.52 5.82 -21.37
C PHE A 9 24.55 5.05 -20.05
N ARG A 10 25.68 4.45 -19.68
CA ARG A 10 25.81 3.76 -18.37
C ARG A 10 25.73 4.74 -17.20
N GLU A 11 26.32 5.92 -17.32
CA GLU A 11 26.24 6.99 -16.32
C GLU A 11 24.78 7.42 -16.13
N LEU A 12 24.06 7.71 -17.22
CA LEU A 12 22.64 8.10 -17.16
C LEU A 12 21.73 6.99 -16.61
N THR A 13 21.94 5.74 -17.00
CA THR A 13 21.15 4.61 -16.51
C THR A 13 21.43 4.35 -15.02
N GLY A 14 22.68 4.43 -14.58
CA GLY A 14 23.05 4.25 -13.17
C GLY A 14 22.41 5.28 -12.25
N ASP A 15 22.41 6.56 -12.66
CA ASP A 15 21.75 7.64 -11.91
C ASP A 15 20.23 7.46 -11.83
N VAL A 16 19.62 6.96 -12.91
CA VAL A 16 18.18 6.67 -12.95
C VAL A 16 17.83 5.48 -12.06
N ASP A 17 18.60 4.40 -12.13
CA ASP A 17 18.39 3.20 -11.31
C ASP A 17 18.52 3.51 -9.82
N GLN A 18 19.53 4.29 -9.43
CA GLN A 18 19.72 4.72 -8.04
C GLN A 18 18.52 5.55 -7.55
N LYS A 19 18.03 6.49 -8.37
CA LYS A 19 16.87 7.32 -8.02
C LYS A 19 15.57 6.51 -7.92
N VAL A 20 15.42 5.49 -8.76
CA VAL A 20 14.28 4.55 -8.69
C VAL A 20 14.36 3.73 -7.40
N GLU A 21 15.53 3.25 -7.02
CA GLU A 21 15.72 2.46 -5.80
C GLU A 21 15.40 3.27 -4.53
N ASP A 22 15.91 4.50 -4.43
CA ASP A 22 15.59 5.42 -3.33
C ASP A 22 14.09 5.73 -3.23
N THR A 23 13.44 5.91 -4.38
CA THR A 23 12.01 6.24 -4.44
C THR A 23 11.14 5.01 -4.15
N LYS A 24 11.61 3.82 -4.51
CA LYS A 24 10.84 2.56 -4.38
C LYS A 24 10.51 2.26 -2.92
N GLU A 25 11.46 2.41 -2.00
CA GLU A 25 11.21 2.18 -0.58
C GLU A 25 10.18 3.18 -0.03
N THR A 26 10.33 4.47 -0.37
CA THR A 26 9.40 5.53 0.03
C THR A 26 7.99 5.28 -0.52
N VAL A 27 7.88 4.92 -1.79
CA VAL A 27 6.59 4.62 -2.45
C VAL A 27 5.94 3.38 -1.84
N MET A 28 6.72 2.33 -1.55
CA MET A 28 6.21 1.13 -0.89
C MET A 28 5.70 1.43 0.53
N ALA A 29 6.44 2.23 1.31
CA ALA A 29 6.02 2.62 2.65
C ALA A 29 4.71 3.44 2.62
N ILE A 30 4.64 4.46 1.77
CA ILE A 30 3.43 5.29 1.62
C ILE A 30 2.26 4.43 1.11
N GLY A 31 2.49 3.61 0.09
CA GLY A 31 1.48 2.72 -0.49
C GLY A 31 0.90 1.75 0.54
N GLY A 32 1.76 1.17 1.39
CA GLY A 32 1.35 0.28 2.48
C GLY A 32 0.45 0.98 3.51
N VAL A 33 0.83 2.19 3.93
CA VAL A 33 0.03 2.99 4.88
C VAL A 33 -1.34 3.33 4.28
N VAL A 34 -1.39 3.76 3.03
CA VAL A 34 -2.66 4.10 2.34
C VAL A 34 -3.55 2.87 2.23
N ALA A 35 -3.00 1.72 1.82
CA ALA A 35 -3.77 0.47 1.72
C ALA A 35 -4.35 0.05 3.08
N ALA A 36 -3.54 0.09 4.15
CA ALA A 36 -4.01 -0.23 5.51
C ALA A 36 -5.11 0.73 5.97
N ALA A 37 -4.99 2.03 5.69
CA ALA A 37 -6.01 3.03 6.02
C ALA A 37 -7.33 2.75 5.30
N VAL A 38 -7.29 2.37 4.02
CA VAL A 38 -8.49 1.99 3.25
C VAL A 38 -9.17 0.76 3.86
N VAL A 39 -8.40 -0.28 4.20
CA VAL A 39 -8.94 -1.50 4.85
C VAL A 39 -9.59 -1.15 6.18
N MET A 40 -8.94 -0.33 7.02
CA MET A 40 -9.50 0.13 8.29
C MET A 40 -10.79 0.91 8.09
N ALA A 41 -10.83 1.83 7.12
CA ALA A 41 -12.02 2.60 6.81
C ALA A 41 -13.20 1.68 6.44
N VAL A 42 -13.00 0.79 5.47
CA VAL A 42 -14.02 -0.18 5.04
C VAL A 42 -14.49 -1.05 6.20
N PHE A 43 -13.57 -1.55 7.03
CA PHE A 43 -13.90 -2.34 8.21
C PHE A 43 -14.77 -1.57 9.21
N LEU A 44 -14.42 -0.32 9.54
CA LEU A 44 -15.18 0.51 10.47
C LEU A 44 -16.59 0.82 9.94
N PHE A 45 -16.71 1.13 8.64
CA PHE A 45 -18.01 1.31 7.99
C PHE A 45 -18.86 0.03 8.09
N GLY A 46 -18.29 -1.14 7.84
CA GLY A 46 -18.97 -2.44 7.99
C GLY A 46 -19.35 -2.76 9.44
N ARG A 47 -18.41 -2.56 10.38
CA ARG A 47 -18.56 -2.81 11.83
C ARG A 47 -19.75 -2.06 12.40
N SER A 48 -19.91 -0.78 12.02
CA SER A 48 -21.00 0.06 12.52
C SER A 48 -22.38 -0.47 12.11
N ARG A 49 -22.51 -0.97 10.88
CA ARG A 49 -23.75 -1.55 10.36
C ARG A 49 -24.03 -2.94 10.91
N GLY A 50 -23.00 -3.76 11.10
CA GLY A 50 -23.11 -5.09 11.67
C GLY A 50 -23.64 -5.07 13.12
N ARG A 51 -23.15 -4.14 13.95
CA ARG A 51 -23.63 -3.98 15.35
C ARG A 51 -25.12 -3.65 15.44
N LYS A 52 -25.67 -2.90 14.48
CA LYS A 52 -27.10 -2.53 14.45
C LYS A 52 -28.02 -3.67 14.02
N LYS A 53 -27.48 -4.74 13.42
CA LYS A 53 -28.24 -5.89 12.90
C LYS A 53 -28.11 -7.14 13.78
N THR A 54 -27.65 -7.00 15.02
CA THR A 54 -27.57 -8.13 15.95
C THR A 54 -28.96 -8.58 16.38
N THR A 55 -29.28 -9.84 16.10
CA THR A 55 -30.46 -10.52 16.65
C THR A 55 -30.14 -10.99 18.07
N ILE A 56 -30.90 -10.50 19.05
CA ILE A 56 -30.85 -11.01 20.42
C ILE A 56 -31.73 -12.26 20.46
N ILE A 57 -31.12 -13.41 20.75
CA ILE A 57 -31.85 -14.66 20.99
C ILE A 57 -31.94 -14.84 22.51
N GLU A 58 -33.12 -14.70 23.07
CA GLU A 58 -33.36 -15.09 24.46
C GLU A 58 -33.54 -16.61 24.53
N VAL A 59 -32.60 -17.29 25.20
CA VAL A 59 -32.69 -18.73 25.44
C VAL A 59 -33.73 -18.97 26.54
N ARG A 60 -34.97 -19.23 26.13
CA ARG A 60 -36.02 -19.66 27.05
C ARG A 60 -35.80 -21.12 27.41
N ARG A 61 -35.35 -21.36 28.64
CA ARG A 61 -35.35 -22.71 29.23
C ARG A 61 -36.80 -23.06 29.61
N PHE A 62 -37.31 -24.17 29.08
CA PHE A 62 -38.56 -24.79 29.49
C PHE A 62 -38.31 -25.77 30.62
#